data_AF-A0A539DPI5-F1
#
_entry.id   AF-A0A539DPI5-F1
#
_cell.length_a   1.000
_cell.length_b   1.000
_cell.length_c   1.000
_cell.angle_alpha   90.00
_cell.angle_beta   90.00
_cell.angle_gamma   90.00
#
_symmetry.space_group_name_H-M   'P 1'
#
loop_
_entity.id
_entity.type
_entity.pdbx_description
1 polymer ?
#
loop_
_entity_poly.entity_id
_entity_poly.type
_entity_poly.pdbx_seq_one_letter_code
_entity_poly.pdbx_strand_id
1 'polypeptide(L)'
;MNADEIDESVLTVSDDESRAAMRAFLQRSEVRLSTIHRVAQALLGGSALVLLLPLFLRDGFPKMMTAIISTYDAGQPMLPAVTIGIAASLVILLPVAAIFVLVGDLLGFYFTSNTFGAHPTGPHDPNRVVFNPRFIIPGLGFNNDELSPHTRELLAAGSDDEWTRGLLVPRSTEDDGWRDRFDTRTFEVWGNLAAEGTDGDTERVRQAFRLAGLNRDRTLAHDVARTEALVARHILSIRSRTATCSWWHSSTRSGRRSRRAA
;
A
#
# COMPACT_ATOMS: atom_id res chain seq x y z
N MET A 1 7.69 23.03 13.14
CA MET A 1 8.24 22.22 14.25
C MET A 1 9.43 21.51 13.64
N ASN A 2 10.63 22.02 13.91
CA ASN A 2 11.86 21.53 13.26
C ASN A 2 12.19 20.16 13.84
N ALA A 3 12.35 19.16 12.98
CA ALA A 3 12.54 17.76 13.35
C ALA A 3 13.99 17.40 13.70
N ASP A 4 14.89 18.39 13.78
CA ASP A 4 16.35 18.17 13.76
C ASP A 4 17.02 18.10 15.14
N GLU A 5 16.26 17.98 16.23
CA GLU A 5 16.86 17.80 17.56
C GLU A 5 16.00 16.90 18.45
N ILE A 6 15.63 15.71 17.93
CA ILE A 6 15.21 14.62 18.82
C ILE A 6 16.49 13.93 19.28
N ASP A 7 16.89 14.21 20.51
CA ASP A 7 17.99 13.52 21.20
C ASP A 7 17.78 12.00 21.10
N GLU A 8 18.66 11.31 20.36
CA GLU A 8 18.58 9.86 20.14
C GLU A 8 18.56 9.08 21.47
N SER A 9 19.15 9.64 22.54
CA SER A 9 19.14 9.03 23.87
C SER A 9 17.74 8.92 24.49
N VAL A 10 16.79 9.77 24.06
CA VAL A 10 15.39 9.74 24.47
C VAL A 10 14.60 8.64 23.73
N LEU A 11 15.08 8.22 22.55
CA LEU A 11 14.44 7.18 21.74
C LEU A 11 15.00 5.77 21.99
N THR A 12 16.15 5.65 22.68
CA THR A 12 16.73 4.36 23.06
C THR A 12 16.10 3.83 24.34
N VAL A 13 15.45 2.68 24.26
CA VAL A 13 14.77 2.05 25.40
C VAL A 13 15.78 1.25 26.23
N SER A 14 16.17 1.78 27.38
CA SER A 14 17.15 1.14 28.28
C SER A 14 16.57 -0.02 29.09
N ASP A 15 15.26 -0.04 29.31
CA ASP A 15 14.57 -1.03 30.13
C ASP A 15 14.15 -2.28 29.33
N ASP A 16 14.54 -3.45 29.82
CA ASP A 16 14.29 -4.74 29.17
C ASP A 16 12.80 -5.10 29.15
N GLU A 17 12.04 -4.73 30.19
CA GLU A 17 10.60 -4.96 30.25
C GLU A 17 9.87 -4.12 29.19
N SER A 18 10.22 -2.83 29.09
CA SER A 18 9.72 -1.92 28.07
C SER A 18 10.06 -2.41 26.65
N ARG A 19 11.28 -2.91 26.42
CA ARG A 19 11.69 -3.49 25.13
C ARG A 19 10.85 -4.71 24.77
N ALA A 20 10.65 -5.64 25.71
CA ALA A 20 9.82 -6.83 25.51
C ALA A 20 8.35 -6.45 25.23
N ALA A 21 7.81 -5.45 25.94
CA ALA A 21 6.46 -4.96 25.73
C ALA A 21 6.27 -4.34 24.34
N MET A 22 7.24 -3.54 23.87
CA MET A 22 7.26 -2.95 22.53
C MET A 22 7.32 -4.02 21.44
N ARG A 23 8.15 -5.06 21.62
CA ARG A 23 8.20 -6.21 20.71
C ARG A 23 6.88 -6.97 20.64
N ALA A 24 6.29 -7.24 21.81
CA ALA A 24 4.97 -7.87 21.87
C ALA A 24 3.89 -7.00 21.20
N PHE A 25 3.99 -5.67 21.29
CA PHE A 25 3.11 -4.76 20.57
C PHE A 25 3.28 -4.85 19.05
N LEU A 26 4.52 -4.85 18.53
CA LEU A 26 4.78 -4.98 17.09
C LEU A 26 4.22 -6.30 16.54
N GLN A 27 4.51 -7.43 17.20
CA GLN A 27 4.00 -8.75 16.80
C GLN A 27 2.46 -8.81 16.81
N ARG A 28 1.81 -8.29 17.85
CA ARG A 28 0.34 -8.22 17.90
C ARG A 28 -0.23 -7.31 16.81
N SER A 29 0.45 -6.21 16.51
CA SER A 29 0.04 -5.28 15.47
C SER A 29 0.13 -5.89 14.07
N GLU A 30 1.10 -6.77 13.81
CA GLU A 30 1.18 -7.52 12.55
C GLU A 30 0.00 -8.48 12.37
N VAL A 31 -0.38 -9.21 13.42
CA VAL A 31 -1.56 -10.10 13.38
C VAL A 31 -2.83 -9.27 13.14
N ARG A 32 -2.96 -8.12 13.81
CA ARG A 32 -4.08 -7.19 13.60
C ARG A 32 -4.08 -6.63 12.19
N LEU A 33 -2.93 -6.24 11.65
CA LEU A 33 -2.79 -5.71 10.30
C LEU A 33 -3.17 -6.77 9.26
N SER A 34 -2.79 -8.03 9.47
CA SER A 34 -3.24 -9.16 8.64
C SER A 34 -4.77 -9.34 8.67
N THR A 35 -5.39 -9.15 9.84
CA THR A 35 -6.85 -9.20 9.97
C THR A 35 -7.52 -8.02 9.24
N ILE A 36 -7.01 -6.79 9.44
CA ILE A 36 -7.45 -5.58 8.75
C ILE A 36 -7.30 -5.77 7.24
N HIS A 37 -6.19 -6.37 6.78
CA HIS A 37 -5.93 -6.68 5.39
C HIS A 37 -7.01 -7.62 4.81
N ARG A 38 -7.35 -8.70 5.50
CA ARG A 38 -8.44 -9.60 5.07
C ARG A 38 -9.79 -8.89 5.00
N VAL A 39 -10.11 -8.04 5.98
CA VAL A 39 -11.33 -7.21 5.96
C VAL A 39 -11.30 -6.22 4.81
N ALA A 40 -10.16 -5.56 4.56
CA ALA A 40 -9.98 -4.63 3.46
C ALA A 40 -10.09 -5.35 2.11
N GLN A 41 -9.54 -6.55 1.96
CA GLN A 41 -9.73 -7.40 0.77
C GLN A 41 -11.20 -7.76 0.58
N ALA A 42 -11.94 -8.07 1.64
CA ALA A 42 -13.37 -8.34 1.54
C ALA A 42 -14.18 -7.09 1.13
N LEU A 43 -13.76 -5.89 1.57
CA LEU A 43 -14.41 -4.62 1.23
C LEU A 43 -14.03 -4.11 -0.17
N LEU A 44 -12.75 -4.21 -0.56
CA LEU A 44 -12.20 -3.79 -1.86
C LEU A 44 -12.50 -4.80 -2.97
N GLY A 45 -12.43 -6.10 -2.65
CA GLY A 45 -12.55 -7.22 -3.59
C GLY A 45 -13.94 -7.43 -4.17
N GLY A 46 -14.92 -6.56 -3.88
CA GLY A 46 -16.12 -6.49 -4.69
C GLY A 46 -17.08 -7.65 -4.48
N SER A 47 -17.62 -7.80 -3.27
CA SER A 47 -18.92 -8.47 -3.15
C SER A 47 -19.97 -7.74 -4.00
N ALA A 48 -19.95 -6.41 -4.08
CA ALA A 48 -20.92 -5.69 -4.92
C ALA A 48 -20.63 -5.80 -6.42
N LEU A 49 -19.38 -5.62 -6.90
CA LEU A 49 -19.07 -5.60 -8.33
C LEU A 49 -19.18 -7.01 -8.97
N VAL A 50 -18.67 -8.03 -8.27
CA VAL A 50 -18.73 -9.42 -8.74
C VAL A 50 -20.16 -9.96 -8.70
N LEU A 51 -21.02 -9.48 -7.78
CA LEU A 51 -22.45 -9.80 -7.78
C LEU A 51 -23.25 -8.98 -8.80
N LEU A 52 -22.83 -7.74 -9.11
CA LEU A 52 -23.52 -6.90 -10.09
C LEU A 52 -23.36 -7.43 -11.52
N LEU A 53 -22.24 -8.06 -11.85
CA LEU A 53 -22.02 -8.59 -13.20
C LEU A 53 -23.06 -9.65 -13.62
N PRO A 54 -23.29 -10.74 -12.85
CA PRO A 54 -24.32 -11.72 -13.19
C PRO A 54 -25.74 -11.15 -13.08
N LEU A 55 -26.00 -10.22 -12.15
CA LEU A 55 -27.29 -9.53 -12.06
C LEU A 55 -27.56 -8.68 -13.31
N PHE A 56 -26.54 -7.99 -13.81
CA PHE A 56 -26.60 -7.17 -15.02
C PHE A 56 -26.81 -8.02 -16.27
N LEU A 57 -26.12 -9.16 -16.39
CA LEU A 57 -26.31 -10.11 -17.48
C LEU A 57 -27.71 -10.75 -17.44
N ARG A 58 -28.23 -11.06 -16.26
CA ARG A 58 -29.55 -11.68 -16.08
C ARG A 58 -30.70 -10.72 -16.37
N ASP A 59 -30.65 -9.50 -15.85
CA ASP A 59 -31.81 -8.58 -15.87
C ASP A 59 -31.62 -7.36 -16.79
N GLY A 60 -30.38 -6.88 -16.97
CA GLY A 60 -30.06 -5.71 -17.78
C GLY A 60 -30.11 -6.01 -19.28
N PHE A 61 -29.49 -7.12 -19.70
CA PHE A 61 -29.41 -7.49 -21.11
C PHE A 61 -30.78 -7.78 -21.75
N PRO A 62 -31.69 -8.56 -21.13
CA PRO A 62 -33.00 -8.83 -21.73
C PRO A 62 -33.86 -7.57 -21.87
N LYS A 63 -33.87 -6.70 -20.84
CA LYS A 63 -34.63 -5.44 -20.87
C LYS A 63 -34.13 -4.48 -21.94
N MET A 64 -32.81 -4.43 -22.13
CA MET A 64 -32.20 -3.64 -23.19
C MET A 64 -32.63 -4.17 -24.57
N MET A 65 -32.59 -5.48 -24.79
CA MET A 65 -33.08 -6.08 -26.05
C MET A 65 -34.56 -5.80 -26.32
N THR A 66 -35.42 -5.89 -25.29
CA THR A 66 -36.85 -5.55 -25.44
C THR A 66 -37.06 -4.08 -25.79
N ALA A 67 -36.29 -3.17 -25.17
CA ALA A 67 -36.36 -1.75 -25.47
C ALA A 67 -35.92 -1.43 -26.90
N ILE A 68 -34.88 -2.12 -27.41
CA ILE A 68 -34.42 -1.96 -28.80
C ILE A 68 -35.52 -2.37 -29.78
N ILE A 69 -36.14 -3.53 -29.55
CA ILE A 69 -37.21 -4.05 -30.41
C ILE A 69 -38.41 -3.09 -30.42
N SER A 70 -38.87 -2.63 -29.26
CA SER A 70 -40.05 -1.75 -29.18
C SER A 70 -39.84 -0.40 -29.84
N THR A 71 -38.62 0.14 -29.79
CA THR A 71 -38.28 1.40 -30.48
C THR A 71 -38.11 1.26 -31.98
N TYR A 72 -37.67 0.09 -32.46
CA TYR A 72 -37.61 -0.20 -33.89
C TYR A 72 -39.02 -0.24 -34.49
N ASP A 73 -39.95 -0.91 -33.81
CA ASP A 73 -41.37 -0.98 -34.21
C ASP A 73 -42.06 0.39 -34.18
N ALA A 74 -41.60 1.31 -33.32
CA ALA A 74 -42.16 2.66 -33.20
C ALA A 74 -41.70 3.65 -34.31
N GLY A 75 -40.86 3.22 -35.25
CA GLY A 75 -40.41 4.06 -36.38
C GLY A 75 -39.52 5.24 -35.98
N GLN A 76 -38.96 5.24 -34.76
CA GLN A 76 -38.03 6.25 -34.28
C GLN A 76 -36.62 5.67 -34.12
N PRO A 77 -35.82 5.55 -35.19
CA PRO A 77 -34.54 4.84 -35.15
C PRO A 77 -33.44 5.59 -34.37
N MET A 78 -33.54 6.91 -34.22
CA MET A 78 -32.48 7.71 -33.59
C MET A 78 -32.46 7.60 -32.05
N LEU A 79 -33.64 7.49 -31.44
CA LEU A 79 -33.82 7.40 -29.99
C LEU A 79 -33.18 6.12 -29.38
N PRO A 80 -33.38 4.92 -29.94
CA PRO A 80 -32.66 3.73 -29.49
C PRO A 80 -31.18 3.78 -29.80
N ALA A 81 -30.76 4.31 -30.94
CA ALA A 81 -29.33 4.42 -31.25
C ALA A 81 -28.58 5.25 -30.19
N VAL A 82 -29.16 6.39 -29.78
CA VAL A 82 -28.61 7.22 -28.70
C VAL A 82 -28.65 6.50 -27.35
N THR A 83 -29.77 5.84 -27.02
CA THR A 83 -29.94 5.14 -25.74
C THR A 83 -28.99 3.95 -25.60
N ILE A 84 -28.81 3.16 -26.66
CA ILE A 84 -27.83 2.07 -26.75
C ILE A 84 -26.42 2.63 -26.66
N GLY A 85 -26.12 3.73 -27.35
CA GLY A 85 -24.82 4.39 -27.30
C GLY A 85 -24.46 4.82 -25.87
N ILE A 86 -25.39 5.44 -25.16
CA ILE A 86 -25.21 5.84 -23.75
C ILE A 86 -25.08 4.60 -22.85
N ALA A 87 -25.94 3.60 -23.01
CA ALA A 87 -25.91 2.37 -22.22
C ALA A 87 -24.60 1.60 -22.41
N ALA A 88 -24.16 1.41 -23.66
CA ALA A 88 -22.89 0.77 -23.99
C ALA A 88 -21.71 1.54 -23.42
N SER A 89 -21.72 2.88 -23.54
CA SER A 89 -20.70 3.74 -22.96
C SER A 89 -20.65 3.61 -21.44
N LEU A 90 -21.80 3.62 -20.74
CA LEU A 90 -21.86 3.45 -19.29
C LEU A 90 -21.40 2.06 -18.85
N VAL A 91 -21.75 1.00 -19.58
CA VAL A 91 -21.34 -0.38 -19.29
C VAL A 91 -19.83 -0.55 -19.38
N ILE A 92 -19.15 0.20 -20.25
CA ILE A 92 -17.70 0.14 -20.40
C ILE A 92 -17.00 1.12 -19.44
N LEU A 93 -17.42 2.38 -19.43
CA LEU A 93 -16.76 3.46 -18.69
C LEU A 93 -16.92 3.29 -17.17
N LEU A 94 -18.06 2.82 -16.69
CA LEU A 94 -18.32 2.71 -15.25
C LEU A 94 -17.41 1.65 -14.60
N PRO A 95 -17.23 0.43 -15.12
CA PRO A 95 -16.23 -0.51 -14.61
C PRO A 95 -14.81 0.00 -14.72
N VAL A 96 -14.43 0.67 -15.82
CA VAL A 96 -13.07 1.24 -15.95
C VAL A 96 -12.82 2.30 -14.88
N ALA A 97 -13.76 3.23 -14.68
CA ALA A 97 -13.66 4.24 -13.63
C ALA A 97 -13.64 3.60 -12.23
N ALA A 98 -14.46 2.56 -12.00
CA ALA A 98 -14.47 1.83 -10.74
C ALA A 98 -13.15 1.11 -10.47
N ILE A 99 -12.55 0.47 -11.48
CA ILE A 99 -11.23 -0.16 -11.40
C ILE A 99 -10.16 0.90 -11.13
N PHE A 100 -10.21 2.04 -11.80
CA PHE A 100 -9.26 3.13 -11.59
C PHE A 100 -9.29 3.64 -10.14
N VAL A 101 -10.48 3.92 -9.61
CA VAL A 101 -10.65 4.32 -8.21
C VAL A 101 -10.24 3.20 -7.25
N LEU A 102 -10.58 1.94 -7.56
CA LEU A 102 -10.20 0.77 -6.77
C LEU A 102 -8.68 0.62 -6.67
N VAL A 103 -7.97 0.76 -7.80
CA VAL A 103 -6.51 0.72 -7.84
C VAL A 103 -5.93 1.88 -7.04
N GLY A 104 -6.46 3.10 -7.20
CA GLY A 104 -6.04 4.25 -6.38
C GLY A 104 -6.23 4.00 -4.88
N ASP A 105 -7.37 3.43 -4.50
CA ASP A 105 -7.68 3.07 -3.12
C ASP A 105 -6.81 1.95 -2.57
N LEU A 106 -6.41 1.00 -3.43
CA LEU A 106 -5.51 -0.09 -3.10
C LEU A 106 -4.09 0.44 -2.94
N LEU A 107 -3.58 1.23 -3.89
CA LEU A 107 -2.28 1.89 -3.78
C LEU A 107 -2.19 2.75 -2.51
N GLY A 108 -3.22 3.56 -2.26
CA GLY A 108 -3.32 4.44 -1.09
C GLY A 108 -3.58 3.73 0.24
N PHE A 109 -3.96 2.45 0.24
CA PHE A 109 -4.08 1.63 1.44
C PHE A 109 -2.77 0.87 1.71
N TYR A 110 -2.25 0.19 0.68
CA TYR A 110 -1.11 -0.73 0.79
C TYR A 110 0.25 -0.07 0.87
N PHE A 111 0.46 1.05 0.17
CA PHE A 111 1.80 1.63 0.02
C PHE A 111 2.04 2.87 0.88
N THR A 112 1.28 2.99 1.98
CA THR A 112 1.30 4.13 2.90
C THR A 112 2.51 4.17 3.81
N SER A 113 3.18 3.04 4.02
CA SER A 113 4.39 2.95 4.86
C SER A 113 5.44 3.98 4.44
N ASN A 114 5.52 4.40 3.17
CA ASN A 114 6.52 5.39 2.74
C ASN A 114 6.33 6.82 3.20
N THR A 115 5.17 7.14 3.79
CA THR A 115 4.92 8.50 4.29
C THR A 115 5.63 8.81 5.62
N PHE A 116 6.05 7.79 6.37
CA PHE A 116 6.86 7.95 7.57
C PHE A 116 8.31 7.55 7.29
N GLY A 117 9.21 8.54 7.27
CA GLY A 117 10.65 8.33 7.14
C GLY A 117 11.16 8.16 5.71
N ALA A 118 10.42 8.57 4.68
CA ALA A 118 11.08 9.04 3.47
C ALA A 118 11.70 10.39 3.81
N HIS A 119 12.84 10.37 4.52
CA HIS A 119 13.68 11.55 4.61
C HIS A 119 13.95 12.03 3.18
N PRO A 120 13.99 13.35 2.93
CA PRO A 120 14.41 13.84 1.63
C PRO A 120 15.81 13.31 1.34
N THR A 121 15.88 12.35 0.44
CA THR A 121 17.11 11.60 0.15
C THR A 121 17.88 12.18 -1.02
N GLY A 122 17.59 13.43 -1.37
CA GLY A 122 18.35 14.18 -2.37
C GLY A 122 19.04 15.38 -1.73
N PRO A 123 20.37 15.54 -1.87
CA PRO A 123 21.04 16.81 -1.56
C PRO A 123 20.56 18.00 -2.42
N HIS A 124 19.70 17.75 -3.41
CA HIS A 124 19.24 18.75 -4.39
C HIS A 124 17.74 19.09 -4.32
N ASP A 125 16.92 18.38 -3.53
CA ASP A 125 15.52 18.75 -3.33
C ASP A 125 14.96 18.19 -1.99
N PRO A 126 14.92 19.01 -0.92
CA PRO A 126 14.40 18.60 0.38
C PRO A 126 12.89 18.30 0.41
N ASN A 127 12.16 18.55 -0.68
CA ASN A 127 10.73 18.27 -0.80
C ASN A 127 10.41 17.07 -1.70
N ARG A 128 11.40 16.44 -2.34
CA ARG A 128 11.16 15.29 -3.23
C ARG A 128 10.93 14.02 -2.42
N VAL A 129 9.66 13.67 -2.24
CA VAL A 129 9.25 12.38 -1.66
C VAL A 129 9.32 11.30 -2.72
N VAL A 130 10.33 10.42 -2.65
CA VAL A 130 10.44 9.27 -3.55
C VAL A 130 9.58 8.13 -3.01
N PHE A 131 8.56 7.76 -3.78
CA PHE A 131 7.63 6.70 -3.42
C PHE A 131 8.29 5.32 -3.62
N ASN A 132 8.62 4.62 -2.53
CA ASN A 132 9.21 3.28 -2.60
C ASN A 132 8.30 2.20 -1.97
N PRO A 133 7.29 1.66 -2.69
CA PRO A 133 6.27 0.78 -2.12
C PRO A 133 6.88 -0.36 -1.30
N ARG A 134 6.63 -0.39 0.03
CA ARG A 134 7.20 -1.40 0.94
C ARG A 134 6.18 -1.97 1.91
N PHE A 135 6.19 -3.29 2.05
CA PHE A 135 5.57 -3.98 3.16
C PHE A 135 6.61 -4.07 4.27
N ILE A 136 6.43 -3.30 5.34
CA ILE A 136 7.34 -3.38 6.48
C ILE A 136 6.75 -4.42 7.43
N ILE A 137 7.58 -5.39 7.78
CA ILE A 137 7.32 -6.38 8.83
C ILE A 137 8.21 -5.99 10.01
N PRO A 138 7.84 -4.95 10.77
CA PRO A 138 8.71 -4.38 11.82
C PRO A 138 8.96 -5.39 12.96
N GLY A 139 8.15 -6.43 13.09
CA GLY A 139 8.30 -7.50 14.06
C GLY A 139 9.38 -8.52 13.71
N LEU A 140 9.86 -8.58 12.46
CA LEU A 140 10.85 -9.58 12.02
C LEU A 140 12.30 -9.10 12.14
N GLY A 141 12.57 -7.81 11.96
CA GLY A 141 13.90 -7.23 12.04
C GLY A 141 14.32 -6.88 13.46
N PHE A 142 15.63 -6.86 13.74
CA PHE A 142 16.19 -6.31 14.99
C PHE A 142 16.55 -4.84 14.82
N ASN A 143 16.16 -3.99 15.77
CA ASN A 143 16.56 -2.59 15.79
C ASN A 143 17.95 -2.43 16.43
N ASN A 144 18.63 -1.33 16.11
CA ASN A 144 20.01 -1.12 16.55
C ASN A 144 20.17 -1.04 18.07
N ASP A 145 19.14 -0.54 18.76
CA ASP A 145 19.03 -0.41 20.21
C ASP A 145 18.75 -1.74 20.93
N GLU A 146 18.48 -2.81 20.18
CA GLU A 146 18.23 -4.15 20.71
C GLU A 146 19.41 -5.12 20.49
N LEU A 147 20.35 -4.73 19.63
CA LEU A 147 21.50 -5.55 19.27
C LEU A 147 22.69 -5.25 20.18
N SER A 148 23.18 -6.29 20.86
CA SER A 148 24.50 -6.24 21.49
C SER A 148 25.58 -6.03 20.40
N PRO A 149 26.75 -5.43 20.73
CA PRO A 149 27.85 -5.30 19.77
C PRO A 149 28.20 -6.64 19.09
N HIS A 150 28.22 -7.73 19.85
CA HIS A 150 28.49 -9.06 19.34
C HIS A 150 27.41 -9.56 18.38
N THR A 151 26.13 -9.42 18.72
CA THR A 151 25.02 -9.84 17.84
C THR A 151 24.98 -9.01 16.56
N ARG A 152 25.36 -7.74 16.64
CA ARG A 152 25.46 -6.84 15.49
C ARG A 152 26.55 -7.30 14.51
N GLU A 153 27.69 -7.72 15.02
CA GLU A 153 28.77 -8.30 14.21
C GLU A 153 28.34 -9.61 13.55
N LEU A 154 27.69 -10.51 14.30
CA LEU A 154 27.17 -11.77 13.74
C LEU A 154 26.12 -11.54 12.65
N LEU A 155 25.20 -10.59 12.86
CA LEU A 155 24.20 -10.24 11.86
C LEU A 155 24.84 -9.62 10.62
N ALA A 156 25.86 -8.77 10.79
CA ALA A 156 26.62 -8.23 9.67
C ALA A 156 27.34 -9.33 8.89
N ALA A 157 28.03 -10.24 9.57
CA ALA A 157 28.69 -11.38 8.96
C ALA A 157 27.70 -12.27 8.18
N GLY A 158 26.52 -12.55 8.74
CA GLY A 158 25.49 -13.33 8.06
C GLY A 158 24.84 -12.61 6.87
N SER A 159 24.76 -11.27 6.93
CA SER A 159 24.29 -10.45 5.81
C SER A 159 25.29 -10.47 4.65
N ASP A 160 26.58 -10.46 4.98
CA ASP A 160 27.69 -10.46 4.02
C ASP A 160 28.08 -11.87 3.56
N ASP A 161 27.44 -12.92 4.08
CA ASP A 161 27.67 -14.30 3.68
C ASP A 161 27.39 -14.54 2.19
N GLU A 162 28.18 -15.40 1.54
CA GLU A 162 28.11 -15.64 0.10
C GLU A 162 26.75 -16.22 -0.32
N TRP A 163 26.16 -17.06 0.54
CA TRP A 163 24.82 -17.60 0.31
C TRP A 163 23.77 -16.49 0.33
N THR A 164 23.75 -15.67 1.39
CA THR A 164 22.82 -14.54 1.53
C THR A 164 22.96 -13.55 0.38
N ARG A 165 24.19 -13.21 0.00
CA ARG A 165 24.47 -12.32 -1.14
C ARG A 165 23.93 -12.90 -2.44
N GLY A 166 24.14 -14.20 -2.69
CA GLY A 166 23.65 -14.89 -3.87
C GLY A 166 22.13 -14.99 -3.97
N LEU A 167 21.39 -14.84 -2.85
CA LEU A 167 19.93 -14.77 -2.83
C LEU A 167 19.38 -13.39 -3.22
N LEU A 168 20.12 -12.32 -2.91
CA LEU A 168 19.65 -10.95 -3.05
C LEU A 168 20.24 -10.23 -4.28
N VAL A 169 21.44 -10.63 -4.70
CA VAL A 169 22.15 -10.06 -5.85
C VAL A 169 22.52 -11.20 -6.80
N PRO A 170 22.18 -11.09 -8.10
CA PRO A 170 22.57 -12.08 -9.10
C PRO A 170 24.09 -12.28 -9.11
N ARG A 171 24.55 -13.54 -9.08
CA ARG A 171 25.99 -13.85 -9.05
C ARG A 171 26.72 -13.52 -10.35
N SER A 172 26.04 -13.60 -11.48
CA SER A 172 26.57 -13.25 -12.79
C SER A 172 26.55 -11.74 -13.00
N THR A 173 27.56 -11.19 -13.67
CA THR A 173 27.55 -9.82 -14.20
C THR A 173 26.67 -9.69 -15.44
N GLU A 174 26.36 -10.81 -16.11
CA GLU A 174 25.32 -10.89 -17.15
C GLU A 174 23.97 -11.12 -16.47
N ASP A 175 23.40 -10.07 -15.91
CA ASP A 175 22.19 -10.11 -15.07
C ASP A 175 20.96 -9.47 -15.72
N ASP A 176 20.93 -9.42 -17.05
CA ASP A 176 19.91 -8.75 -17.86
C ASP A 176 19.68 -7.28 -17.42
N GLY A 177 20.74 -6.58 -16.98
CA GLY A 177 20.68 -5.20 -16.51
C GLY A 177 20.00 -5.05 -15.16
N TRP A 178 20.01 -6.09 -14.32
CA TRP A 178 19.46 -6.02 -12.97
C TRP A 178 20.23 -5.01 -12.11
N ARG A 179 21.58 -5.04 -12.14
CA ARG A 179 22.42 -4.08 -11.40
C ARG A 179 22.12 -2.64 -11.82
N ASP A 180 22.05 -2.36 -13.11
CA ASP A 180 21.73 -1.02 -13.62
C ASP A 180 20.36 -0.53 -13.14
N ARG A 181 19.32 -1.37 -13.22
CA ARG A 181 17.98 -1.03 -12.73
C ARG A 181 17.96 -0.83 -11.22
N PHE A 182 18.68 -1.68 -10.48
CA PHE A 182 18.76 -1.61 -9.03
C PHE A 182 19.49 -0.33 -8.60
N ASP A 183 20.68 -0.08 -9.13
CA ASP A 183 21.53 1.07 -8.82
C ASP A 183 20.86 2.39 -9.22
N THR A 184 20.15 2.42 -10.36
CA THR A 184 19.33 3.59 -10.75
C THR A 184 18.26 3.87 -9.70
N ARG A 185 17.55 2.83 -9.23
CA ARG A 185 16.49 2.99 -8.23
C ARG A 185 17.04 3.37 -6.86
N THR A 186 18.15 2.78 -6.44
CA THR A 186 18.75 3.10 -5.13
C THR A 186 19.39 4.48 -5.14
N PHE A 187 19.92 4.93 -6.28
CA PHE A 187 20.33 6.31 -6.48
C PHE A 187 19.15 7.29 -6.40
N GLU A 188 18.01 6.98 -7.04
CA GLU A 188 16.81 7.81 -6.88
C GLU A 188 16.34 7.88 -5.43
N VAL A 189 16.43 6.77 -4.70
CA VAL A 189 15.91 6.66 -3.33
C VAL A 189 16.89 7.18 -2.28
N TRP A 190 18.21 7.16 -2.49
CA TRP A 190 19.22 7.50 -1.47
C TRP A 190 20.36 8.40 -1.95
N GLY A 191 20.45 8.69 -3.25
CA GLY A 191 21.56 9.46 -3.83
C GLY A 191 22.93 8.77 -3.78
N ASN A 192 22.97 7.47 -3.44
CA ASN A 192 24.20 6.69 -3.34
C ASN A 192 24.26 5.64 -4.46
N LEU A 193 25.41 5.55 -5.14
CA LEU A 193 25.68 4.55 -6.17
C LEU A 193 26.65 3.51 -5.62
N ALA A 194 26.34 2.23 -5.80
CA ALA A 194 27.27 1.16 -5.47
C ALA A 194 28.44 1.14 -6.47
N ALA A 195 29.58 0.57 -6.06
CA ALA A 195 30.71 0.37 -6.97
C ALA A 195 30.32 -0.55 -8.15
N GLU A 196 30.94 -0.35 -9.30
CA GLU A 196 30.67 -1.16 -10.50
C GLU A 196 31.08 -2.63 -10.30
N GLY A 197 30.38 -3.53 -11.00
CA GLY A 197 30.65 -4.96 -10.94
C GLY A 197 30.39 -5.59 -9.57
N THR A 198 31.12 -6.65 -9.25
CA THR A 198 30.94 -7.44 -8.01
C THR A 198 31.40 -6.73 -6.74
N ASP A 199 32.25 -5.70 -6.88
CA ASP A 199 32.80 -4.96 -5.74
C ASP A 199 31.72 -4.13 -5.02
N GLY A 200 30.64 -3.78 -5.72
CA GLY A 200 29.46 -3.11 -5.15
C GLY A 200 28.43 -4.04 -4.51
N ASP A 201 28.56 -5.37 -4.64
CA ASP A 201 27.47 -6.29 -4.28
C ASP A 201 27.16 -6.27 -2.77
N THR A 202 28.15 -6.04 -1.91
CA THR A 202 27.94 -5.85 -0.46
C THR A 202 27.05 -4.63 -0.17
N GLU A 203 27.27 -3.53 -0.88
CA GLU A 203 26.44 -2.33 -0.73
C GLU A 203 25.05 -2.56 -1.32
N ARG A 204 24.93 -3.29 -2.44
CA ARG A 204 23.62 -3.66 -3.01
C ARG A 204 22.81 -4.55 -2.07
N VAL A 205 23.44 -5.50 -1.37
CA VAL A 205 22.78 -6.30 -0.33
C VAL A 205 22.28 -5.41 0.81
N ARG A 206 23.13 -4.51 1.32
CA ARG A 206 22.75 -3.56 2.37
C ARG A 206 21.57 -2.69 1.92
N GLN A 207 21.62 -2.21 0.69
CA GLN A 207 20.55 -1.45 0.06
C GLN A 207 19.27 -2.29 -0.10
N ALA A 208 19.35 -3.57 -0.47
CA ALA A 208 18.19 -4.44 -0.55
C ALA A 208 17.49 -4.62 0.81
N PHE A 209 18.27 -4.84 1.89
CA PHE A 209 17.74 -4.86 3.26
C PHE A 209 17.09 -3.52 3.65
N ARG A 210 17.71 -2.39 3.29
CA ARG A 210 17.15 -1.06 3.51
C ARG A 210 15.85 -0.83 2.73
N LEU A 211 15.75 -1.29 1.48
CA LEU A 211 14.53 -1.24 0.67
C LEU A 211 13.41 -2.05 1.33
N ALA A 212 13.75 -3.21 1.91
CA ALA A 212 12.84 -4.05 2.68
C ALA A 212 12.42 -3.45 4.04
N GLY A 213 12.98 -2.30 4.43
CA GLY A 213 12.69 -1.64 5.70
C GLY A 213 13.46 -2.20 6.90
N LEU A 214 14.37 -3.15 6.67
CA LEU A 214 15.33 -3.67 7.64
C LEU A 214 16.53 -2.72 7.67
N ASN A 215 16.31 -1.47 8.08
CA ASN A 215 17.38 -0.49 8.18
C ASN A 215 17.95 -0.46 9.61
N ARG A 216 19.28 -0.37 9.70
CA ARG A 216 20.01 -0.26 10.96
C ARG A 216 19.71 1.07 11.66
N ASP A 217 19.42 2.14 10.94
CA ASP A 217 19.32 3.50 11.50
C ASP A 217 18.00 3.79 12.26
N ARG A 218 17.36 2.77 12.85
CA ARG A 218 16.03 2.87 13.46
C ARG A 218 16.04 2.30 14.87
N THR A 219 15.35 2.98 15.77
CA THR A 219 15.11 2.53 17.15
C THR A 219 13.79 1.80 17.25
N LEU A 220 13.67 0.92 18.25
CA LEU A 220 12.44 0.20 18.53
C LEU A 220 11.26 1.15 18.79
N ALA A 221 11.50 2.23 19.53
CA ALA A 221 10.49 3.24 19.82
C ALA A 221 9.94 3.90 18.54
N HIS A 222 10.81 4.17 17.57
CA HIS A 222 10.41 4.76 16.29
C HIS A 222 9.54 3.79 15.47
N ASP A 223 9.84 2.49 15.51
CA ASP A 223 9.03 1.46 14.84
C ASP A 223 7.67 1.25 15.50
N VAL A 224 7.60 1.33 16.82
CA VAL A 224 6.33 1.29 17.56
C VAL A 224 5.46 2.49 17.19
N ALA A 225 5.98 3.72 17.28
CA ALA A 225 5.24 4.94 16.96
C ALA A 225 4.73 4.94 15.51
N ARG A 226 5.57 4.50 14.57
CA ARG A 226 5.19 4.35 13.17
C ARG A 226 4.09 3.32 12.96
N THR A 227 4.20 2.16 13.62
CA THR A 227 3.22 1.08 13.52
C THR A 227 1.88 1.51 14.12
N GLU A 228 1.90 2.22 15.25
CA GLU A 228 0.70 2.79 15.86
C GLU A 228 0.00 3.78 14.93
N ALA A 229 0.74 4.73 14.36
CA ALA A 229 0.19 5.69 13.39
C ALA A 229 -0.38 4.99 12.16
N LEU A 230 0.29 3.95 11.66
CA LEU A 230 -0.17 3.15 10.53
C LEU A 230 -1.49 2.43 10.86
N VAL A 231 -1.58 1.75 12.01
CA VAL A 231 -2.79 1.07 12.45
C VAL A 231 -3.95 2.04 12.64
N ALA A 232 -3.70 3.18 13.30
CA ALA A 232 -4.71 4.22 13.50
C ALA A 232 -5.27 4.73 12.16
N ARG A 233 -4.39 5.01 11.18
CA ARG A 233 -4.79 5.42 9.83
C ARG A 233 -5.62 4.34 9.13
N HIS A 234 -5.23 3.07 9.21
CA HIS A 234 -5.98 1.98 8.57
C HIS A 234 -7.39 1.88 9.15
N ILE A 235 -7.53 1.99 10.47
CA ILE A 235 -8.84 2.00 11.15
C ILE A 235 -9.66 3.22 10.72
N LEU A 236 -9.05 4.41 10.65
CA LEU A 236 -9.73 5.63 10.20
C LEU A 236 -10.15 5.55 8.74
N SER A 237 -9.33 4.98 7.86
CA SER A 237 -9.64 4.77 6.43
C SER A 237 -10.82 3.82 6.25
N ILE A 238 -10.87 2.72 7.02
CA ILE A 238 -12.03 1.81 6.99
C ILE A 238 -13.29 2.50 7.54
N ARG A 239 -13.16 3.28 8.61
CA ARG A 239 -14.28 4.03 9.22
C ARG A 239 -14.83 5.13 8.30
N SER A 240 -13.95 5.91 7.68
CA SER A 240 -14.38 6.97 6.76
C SER A 240 -15.10 6.39 5.55
N ARG A 241 -14.58 5.29 4.98
CA ARG A 241 -15.21 4.58 3.86
C ARG A 241 -16.58 3.97 4.22
N THR A 242 -16.75 3.44 5.43
CA THR A 242 -18.05 2.92 5.89
C THR A 242 -19.05 4.03 6.21
N ALA A 243 -18.61 5.18 6.73
CA ALA A 243 -19.47 6.34 6.99
C ALA A 243 -20.03 6.97 5.70
N THR A 244 -19.25 7.04 4.62
CA THR A 244 -19.75 7.50 3.30
C THR A 244 -20.87 6.61 2.79
N CYS A 245 -20.81 5.31 3.06
CA CYS A 245 -21.83 4.34 2.70
C CYS A 245 -23.11 4.49 3.57
N SER A 246 -22.97 4.79 4.87
CA SER A 246 -24.13 5.03 5.75
C SER A 246 -24.84 6.36 5.46
N TRP A 247 -24.10 7.39 5.05
CA TRP A 247 -24.69 8.67 4.64
C TRP A 247 -25.59 8.49 3.40
N TRP A 248 -25.13 7.72 2.40
CA TRP A 248 -25.92 7.36 1.22
C TRP A 248 -27.22 6.62 1.59
N HIS A 249 -27.17 5.71 2.57
CA HIS A 249 -28.34 4.97 3.06
C HIS A 249 -29.33 5.83 3.89
N SER A 250 -28.85 6.91 4.54
CA SER A 250 -29.70 7.83 5.29
C SER A 250 -30.46 8.82 4.38
N SER A 251 -29.83 9.26 3.29
CA SER A 251 -30.43 10.14 2.29
C SER A 251 -31.60 9.50 1.52
N THR A 252 -31.56 8.18 1.31
CA THR A 252 -32.64 7.42 0.66
C THR A 252 -33.83 7.12 1.58
N ARG A 253 -33.66 7.21 2.91
CA ARG A 253 -34.77 7.06 3.88
C ARG A 253 -35.54 8.36 4.14
N SER A 254 -34.91 9.53 4.03
CA SER A 254 -35.64 10.81 4.22
C SER A 254 -36.63 11.11 3.08
N GLY A 255 -36.34 10.68 1.85
CA GLY A 255 -37.23 10.82 0.69
C GLY A 255 -38.47 9.91 0.70
N ARG A 256 -38.53 8.89 1.57
CA ARG A 256 -39.67 7.97 1.68
C ARG A 256 -40.70 8.38 2.74
N ARG A 257 -40.37 9.34 3.62
CA ARG A 257 -41.31 9.88 4.62
C ARG A 257 -42.14 11.05 4.11
N SER A 258 -41.71 11.78 3.07
CA SER A 258 -42.51 12.90 2.51
C SER A 258 -43.59 12.47 1.51
N ARG A 259 -43.58 11.23 1.01
CA ARG A 259 -44.61 10.71 0.07
C ARG A 259 -45.77 9.95 0.73
N ARG A 260 -45.87 9.96 2.06
CA ARG A 260 -47.04 9.42 2.81
C ARG A 260 -47.89 10.51 3.48
N ALA A 261 -47.59 11.77 3.21
CA ALA A 261 -48.33 12.93 3.74
C ALA A 261 -48.78 13.89 2.62
N ALA A 262 -48.98 13.37 1.41
CA ALA A 262 -49.64 14.05 0.30
C ALA A 262 -50.65 13.10 -0.33
#